data_AF-A0A968KMB1-F1
#
_entry.id   AF-A0A968KMB1-F1
#
_cell.length_a   1.000
_cell.length_b   1.000
_cell.length_c   1.000
_cell.angle_alpha   90.00
_cell.angle_beta   90.00
_cell.angle_gamma   90.00
#
_symmetry.space_group_name_H-M   'P 1'
#
loop_
_entity.id
_entity.type
_entity.pdbx_description
1 polymer ?
#
loop_
_entity_poly.entity_id
_entity_poly.type
_entity_poly.pdbx_seq_one_letter_code
_entity_poly.pdbx_strand_id
1 'polypeptide(L)'
;MQKGLYTFLEGYSWPGNIRQLENALERAIVLEEGEELTSDAFAIDSNQSPIEINVGATLKEASDAFRQSFISNTLKSTNGNRTQAAKILDVQRSYLSRLIKELGIS
;
A
#
# COMPACT_ATOMS: atom_id res chain seq x y z
N MET A 1 27.14 13.16 3.37
CA MET A 1 25.96 12.27 3.54
C MET A 1 25.62 12.09 5.02
N GLN A 2 24.51 12.69 5.47
CA GLN A 2 24.06 12.60 6.86
C GLN A 2 23.71 11.16 7.27
N LYS A 3 24.11 10.77 8.49
CA LYS A 3 23.72 9.50 9.13
C LYS A 3 22.20 9.24 9.11
N GLY A 4 21.38 10.30 9.12
CA GLY A 4 19.92 10.20 9.11
C GLY A 4 19.35 9.58 7.83
N LEU A 5 19.92 9.88 6.66
CA LEU A 5 19.45 9.32 5.39
C LEU A 5 19.73 7.81 5.32
N TYR A 6 20.94 7.39 5.67
CA TYR A 6 21.27 5.96 5.68
C TYR A 6 20.37 5.18 6.64
N THR A 7 20.16 5.69 7.86
CA THR A 7 19.24 5.06 8.82
C THR A 7 17.80 5.02 8.31
N PHE A 8 17.35 6.05 7.59
CA PHE A 8 16.03 6.07 6.97
C PHE A 8 15.91 5.02 5.85
N LEU A 9 16.89 4.94 4.95
CA LEU A 9 16.90 3.98 3.85
C LEU A 9 17.03 2.54 4.36
N GLU A 10 17.85 2.27 5.39
CA GLU A 10 17.96 0.94 6.01
C GLU A 10 16.73 0.57 6.85
N GLY A 11 16.08 1.56 7.47
CA GLY A 11 14.91 1.37 8.33
C GLY A 11 13.60 1.18 7.57
N TYR A 12 13.55 1.54 6.28
CA TYR A 12 12.39 1.32 5.44
C TYR A 12 12.44 -0.08 4.82
N SER A 13 11.31 -0.80 4.83
CA SER A 13 11.27 -2.19 4.39
C SER A 13 11.37 -2.39 2.87
N TRP A 14 11.30 -1.30 2.08
CA TRP A 14 11.26 -1.30 0.60
C TRP A 14 10.42 -2.43 0.03
N PRO A 15 9.12 -2.44 0.33
CA PRO A 15 8.29 -3.60 0.05
C PRO A 15 8.07 -3.81 -1.47
N GLY A 16 8.41 -2.83 -2.33
CA GLY A 16 8.55 -3.00 -3.79
C GLY A 16 9.97 -3.44 -4.24
N ASN A 17 10.77 -3.97 -3.31
CA ASN A 17 12.16 -4.39 -3.47
C ASN A 17 13.07 -3.27 -3.96
N ILE A 18 14.22 -3.65 -4.54
CA ILE A 18 15.26 -2.73 -5.03
C ILE A 18 14.75 -1.73 -6.06
N ARG A 19 13.72 -2.09 -6.85
CA ARG A 19 13.10 -1.20 -7.84
C ARG A 19 12.38 -0.03 -7.20
N GLN A 20 11.80 -0.22 -6.02
CA GLN A 20 11.17 0.86 -5.29
C GLN A 20 12.21 1.83 -4.74
N LEU A 21 13.32 1.31 -4.20
CA LEU A 21 14.45 2.12 -3.77
C LEU A 21 15.02 2.93 -4.93
N GLU A 22 15.24 2.29 -6.09
CA GLU A 22 15.72 2.93 -7.31
C GLU A 22 14.79 4.06 -7.76
N ASN A 23 13.49 3.80 -7.92
CA ASN A 23 12.52 4.81 -8.32
C ASN A 23 12.42 5.97 -7.30
N ALA A 24 12.52 5.66 -6.00
CA ALA A 24 12.49 6.67 -4.96
C ALA A 24 13.75 7.56 -5.00
N LEU A 25 14.92 6.96 -5.25
CA LEU A 25 16.18 7.67 -5.41
C LEU A 25 16.19 8.54 -6.68
N GLU A 26 15.72 8.01 -7.80
CA GLU A 26 15.57 8.78 -9.05
C GLU A 26 14.66 10.00 -8.86
N ARG A 27 13.51 9.81 -8.21
CA ARG A 27 12.59 10.92 -7.90
C ARG A 27 13.22 11.93 -6.96
N ALA A 28 13.93 11.48 -5.92
CA ALA A 28 14.60 12.36 -4.98
C ALA A 28 15.66 13.22 -5.69
N ILE A 29 16.44 12.64 -6.60
CA ILE A 29 17.45 13.36 -7.41
C ILE A 29 16.80 14.40 -8.33
N VAL A 30 15.64 14.09 -8.91
CA VAL A 30 14.93 15.02 -9.81
C VAL A 30 14.28 16.19 -9.07
N LEU A 31 13.83 15.98 -7.84
CA LEU A 31 13.07 16.96 -7.06
C LEU A 31 13.93 17.81 -6.12
N GLU A 32 15.11 17.34 -5.73
CA GLU A 32 16.03 18.12 -4.91
C GLU A 32 16.77 19.16 -5.75
N GLU A 33 16.72 20.41 -5.31
CA GLU A 33 17.46 21.52 -5.93
C GLU A 33 18.86 21.70 -5.31
N GLY A 34 19.18 20.96 -4.24
CA GLY A 34 20.45 21.01 -3.53
C GLY A 34 21.48 19.96 -3.97
N GLU A 35 22.72 20.09 -3.47
CA GLU A 35 23.82 19.13 -3.74
C GLU A 35 23.74 17.84 -2.90
N GLU A 36 22.89 17.80 -1.87
CA GLU A 36 22.74 16.65 -0.97
C GLU A 36 21.28 16.22 -0.85
N LEU A 37 21.01 14.91 -0.96
CA LEU A 37 19.70 14.33 -0.67
C LEU A 37 19.45 14.27 0.83
N THR A 38 18.26 14.68 1.26
CA THR A 38 17.78 14.55 2.64
C THR A 38 16.66 13.50 2.72
N SER A 39 16.33 13.03 3.93
CA SER A 39 15.20 12.09 4.11
C SER A 39 13.87 12.67 3.64
N ASP A 40 13.74 14.00 3.64
CA ASP A 40 12.53 14.71 3.24
C ASP A 40 12.28 14.61 1.72
N ALA A 41 13.34 14.37 0.93
CA ALA A 41 13.24 14.10 -0.51
C ALA A 41 12.52 12.76 -0.80
N PHE A 42 12.55 11.84 0.16
CA PHE A 42 11.88 10.55 0.08
C PHE A 42 10.51 10.66 0.74
N ALA A 43 9.61 11.43 0.12
CA ALA A 43 8.17 11.33 0.38
C ALA A 43 7.69 9.97 -0.14
N ILE A 44 8.05 8.89 0.58
CA ILE A 44 7.51 7.57 0.34
C ILE A 44 6.05 7.67 0.75
N ASP A 45 5.15 7.60 -0.22
CA ASP A 45 3.71 7.53 0.02
C ASP A 45 3.46 6.34 0.95
N SER A 46 3.37 6.63 2.25
CA SER A 46 3.08 5.66 3.31
C SER A 46 1.71 5.01 3.14
N ASN A 47 0.91 5.51 2.18
CA ASN A 47 -0.36 4.97 1.76
C ASN A 47 -0.28 3.86 0.70
N GLN A 48 0.90 3.56 0.15
CA GLN A 48 1.07 2.44 -0.79
C GLN A 48 1.83 1.30 -0.11
N SER A 49 1.16 0.60 0.82
CA SER A 49 1.59 -0.75 1.21
C SER A 49 1.46 -1.64 -0.02
N PRO A 50 2.54 -2.19 -0.58
CA PRO A 50 2.42 -3.10 -1.70
C PRO A 50 1.77 -4.38 -1.22
N ILE A 51 1.14 -5.05 -2.17
CA ILE A 51 0.47 -6.32 -1.94
C ILE A 51 1.57 -7.37 -1.74
N GLU A 52 1.78 -7.82 -0.50
CA GLU A 52 2.70 -8.92 -0.21
C GLU A 52 2.20 -10.20 -0.88
N ILE A 53 2.93 -10.67 -1.90
CA ILE A 53 2.64 -11.94 -2.55
C ILE A 53 3.39 -13.03 -1.79
N ASN A 54 2.69 -13.73 -0.91
CA ASN A 54 3.23 -14.85 -0.14
C ASN A 54 3.49 -16.06 -1.03
N VAL A 55 4.76 -16.27 -1.42
CA VAL A 55 5.19 -17.44 -2.18
C VAL A 55 4.99 -18.70 -1.31
N GLY A 56 4.20 -19.66 -1.81
CA GLY A 56 3.83 -20.89 -1.09
C GLY A 56 2.37 -20.94 -0.63
N ALA A 57 1.66 -19.82 -0.67
CA ALA A 57 0.20 -19.80 -0.50
C ALA A 57 -0.50 -20.29 -1.78
N THR A 58 -1.68 -20.86 -1.63
CA THR A 58 -2.56 -21.19 -2.76
C THR A 58 -3.08 -19.91 -3.42
N LEU A 59 -3.43 -20.00 -4.71
CA LEU A 59 -4.05 -18.88 -5.43
C LEU A 59 -5.32 -18.35 -4.74
N LYS A 60 -6.05 -19.24 -4.06
CA LYS A 60 -7.25 -18.85 -3.30
C LYS A 60 -6.88 -17.97 -2.11
N GLU A 61 -5.90 -18.37 -1.30
CA GLU A 61 -5.45 -17.60 -0.14
C GLU A 61 -4.88 -16.24 -0.54
N ALA A 62 -4.08 -16.19 -1.61
CA ALA A 62 -3.57 -14.93 -2.15
C ALA A 62 -4.70 -14.01 -2.63
N SER A 63 -5.69 -14.55 -3.34
CA SER A 63 -6.88 -13.81 -3.77
C SER A 63 -7.70 -13.30 -2.57
N ASP A 64 -7.89 -14.11 -1.55
CA ASP A 64 -8.69 -13.74 -0.38
C ASP A 64 -8.00 -12.67 0.46
N ALA A 65 -6.67 -12.77 0.65
CA ALA A 65 -5.86 -11.73 1.31
C ALA A 65 -5.92 -10.40 0.56
N PHE A 66 -5.80 -10.43 -0.77
CA PHE A 66 -5.95 -9.24 -1.61
C PHE A 66 -7.35 -8.62 -1.45
N ARG A 67 -8.40 -9.42 -1.58
CA ARG A 67 -9.79 -8.95 -1.42
C ARG A 67 -10.02 -8.34 -0.03
N GLN A 68 -9.49 -8.96 1.01
CA GLN A 68 -9.62 -8.48 2.39
C GLN A 68 -8.97 -7.11 2.56
N SER A 69 -7.73 -6.95 2.10
CA SER A 69 -7.01 -5.67 2.14
C SER A 69 -7.74 -4.59 1.32
N PHE A 70 -8.13 -4.92 0.09
CA PHE A 70 -8.77 -3.98 -0.82
C PHE A 70 -10.13 -3.48 -0.32
N ILE A 71 -10.97 -4.39 0.19
CA ILE A 71 -12.28 -4.05 0.77
C ILE A 71 -12.10 -3.24 2.06
N SER A 72 -11.17 -3.63 2.94
CA SER A 72 -10.89 -2.92 4.18
C SER A 72 -10.44 -1.47 3.92
N ASN A 73 -9.51 -1.28 2.97
CA ASN A 73 -9.04 0.05 2.62
C ASN A 73 -10.14 0.92 1.99
N THR A 74 -10.99 0.33 1.15
CA THR A 74 -12.13 1.06 0.56
C THR A 74 -13.20 1.42 1.61
N LEU A 75 -13.41 0.56 2.61
CA LEU A 75 -14.28 0.89 3.74
C LEU A 75 -13.69 2.01 4.60
N LYS A 76 -12.38 2.00 4.85
CA LYS A 76 -11.70 3.08 5.57
C LYS A 76 -11.80 4.42 4.84
N SER A 77 -11.59 4.44 3.52
CA SER A 77 -11.69 5.68 2.71
C SER A 77 -13.11 6.23 2.61
N THR A 78 -14.12 5.40 2.89
CA THR A 78 -15.55 5.79 2.91
C THR A 78 -16.13 5.93 4.31
N ASN A 79 -15.29 5.97 5.36
CA ASN A 79 -15.72 6.03 6.76
C ASN A 79 -16.75 4.94 7.13
N GLY A 80 -16.61 3.74 6.56
CA GLY A 80 -17.51 2.61 6.80
C GLY A 80 -18.83 2.65 6.03
N ASN A 81 -19.03 3.60 5.11
CA ASN A 81 -20.24 3.68 4.30
C ASN A 81 -20.28 2.58 3.23
N ARG A 82 -20.90 1.44 3.59
CA ARG A 82 -21.02 0.26 2.73
C ARG A 82 -21.72 0.53 1.39
N THR A 83 -22.61 1.52 1.31
CA THR A 83 -23.28 1.88 0.05
C THR A 83 -22.33 2.63 -0.88
N GLN A 84 -21.53 3.56 -0.34
CA GLN A 84 -20.49 4.25 -1.12
C GLN A 84 -19.34 3.31 -1.50
N ALA A 85 -18.89 2.46 -0.57
CA ALA A 85 -17.87 1.46 -0.85
C ALA A 85 -18.30 0.49 -1.97
N ALA A 86 -19.54 0.01 -1.94
CA ALA A 86 -20.07 -0.86 -2.99
C ALA A 86 -20.12 -0.18 -4.37
N LYS A 87 -20.43 1.13 -4.41
CA LYS A 87 -20.37 1.92 -5.65
C LYS A 87 -18.95 2.08 -6.17
N ILE A 88 -17.97 2.36 -5.31
CA ILE A 88 -16.55 2.51 -5.69
C ILE A 88 -16.00 1.18 -6.20
N LEU A 89 -16.35 0.08 -5.55
CA LEU A 89 -15.95 -1.27 -5.93
C LEU A 89 -16.73 -1.81 -7.14
N ASP A 90 -17.71 -1.08 -7.66
CA ASP A 90 -18.62 -1.48 -8.73
C ASP A 90 -19.28 -2.86 -8.50
N VAL A 91 -19.79 -3.06 -7.29
CA VAL A 91 -20.49 -4.29 -6.89
C VAL A 91 -21.82 -4.01 -6.22
N GLN A 92 -22.71 -5.00 -6.22
CA GLN A 92 -23.95 -4.90 -5.46
C GLN A 92 -23.66 -4.84 -3.95
N ARG A 93 -24.39 -3.99 -3.22
CA ARG A 93 -24.27 -3.85 -1.76
C ARG A 93 -24.47 -5.17 -1.00
N SER A 94 -25.40 -6.01 -1.48
CA SER A 94 -25.66 -7.35 -0.93
C SER A 94 -24.44 -8.26 -1.08
N TYR A 95 -23.80 -8.23 -2.25
CA TYR A 95 -22.59 -8.99 -2.53
C TYR A 95 -21.41 -8.51 -1.66
N LEU A 96 -21.20 -7.19 -1.54
CA LEU A 96 -20.19 -6.64 -0.63
C LEU A 96 -20.44 -7.07 0.82
N SER A 97 -21.69 -7.06 1.27
CA SER A 97 -22.04 -7.48 2.64
C SER A 97 -21.75 -8.97 2.88
N ARG A 98 -21.94 -9.81 1.86
CA ARG A 98 -21.57 -11.23 1.91
C ARG A 98 -20.05 -11.41 2.00
N LEU A 99 -19.30 -10.70 1.15
CA LEU A 99 -17.83 -10.72 1.13
C LEU A 99 -17.22 -10.29 2.47
N ILE A 100 -17.75 -9.22 3.09
CA ILE A 100 -17.30 -8.75 4.41
C ILE A 100 -17.43 -9.86 5.46
N LYS A 101 -18.55 -10.61 5.45
CA LYS A 101 -18.79 -11.71 6.38
C LYS A 101 -17.91 -12.92 6.08
N GLU A 102 -17.73 -13.26 4.81
CA GLU A 102 -16.91 -14.38 4.34
C GLU A 102 -15.42 -14.18 4.66
N LEU A 103 -14.93 -12.95 4.51
CA LEU A 103 -13.54 -12.56 4.74
C LEU A 103 -13.26 -12.09 6.19
N GLY A 104 -14.26 -12.10 7.07
CA GLY A 104 -14.10 -11.71 8.48
C GLY A 104 -13.69 -10.24 8.68
N ILE A 105 -14.14 -9.33 7.81
CA ILE A 105 -13.81 -7.91 7.88
C ILE A 105 -14.79 -7.23 8.85
N SER A 106 -14.26 -6.64 9.93
CA SER A 106 -15.01 -5.90 10.96
C SER A 106 -15.14 -4.41 10.67
#